data_AF-A0A4R0NEC3-F1
#
_entry.id   AF-A0A4R0NEC3-F1
#
_cell.length_a   1.000
_cell.length_b   1.000
_cell.length_c   1.000
_cell.angle_alpha   90.00
_cell.angle_beta   90.00
_cell.angle_gamma   90.00
#
_symmetry.space_group_name_H-M   'P 1'
#
loop_
_entity.id
_entity.type
_entity.pdbx_description
1 polymer ?
#
loop_
_entity_poly.entity_id
_entity_poly.type
_entity_poly.pdbx_seq_one_letter_code
_entity_poly.pdbx_strand_id
1 'polypeptide(L)'
;MKKHVNYWIVLLLLLTFSVSKAQENYQPGYAILNDGTRVSGSILIYDDAPWFNQRFIFLKDSVAIIGNPDVKPKKYKVDDMKFYQAGSRAFEKIHFVDAENLQLKSLGSNDHMMERLSAGRINSYRFYSYPEEVEVYMMTTPADIAEKRRLKTNELIRGFKILAIKDNTGKPKNAFDADLQKYFEDTPEVLQKYKNGTYGNEPIVVKKGLAARMVAMAMKTAFKPKEAEAIIVAFNDYNEKNISKK
;
A
#
# COMPACT_ATOMS: atom_id res chain seq x y z
N MET A 1 56.68 -6.46 19.32
CA MET A 1 55.45 -7.29 19.26
C MET A 1 54.14 -6.50 19.13
N LYS A 2 53.95 -5.32 19.76
CA LYS A 2 52.67 -4.58 19.71
C LYS A 2 52.24 -4.01 18.34
N LYS A 3 53.16 -3.79 17.39
CA LYS A 3 52.84 -3.18 16.08
C LYS A 3 52.17 -4.13 15.08
N HIS A 4 52.39 -5.44 15.19
CA HIS A 4 51.80 -6.42 14.26
C HIS A 4 50.35 -6.77 14.59
N VAL A 5 49.93 -6.62 15.86
CA VAL A 5 48.56 -6.89 16.31
C VAL A 5 47.54 -5.93 15.66
N ASN A 6 47.92 -4.67 15.45
CA ASN A 6 47.03 -3.69 14.81
C ASN A 6 46.76 -3.99 13.33
N TYR A 7 47.72 -4.55 12.59
CA TYR A 7 47.51 -4.90 11.18
C TYR A 7 46.55 -6.09 11.02
N TRP A 8 46.62 -7.06 11.94
CA TRP A 8 45.69 -8.19 11.94
C TRP A 8 44.25 -7.77 12.25
N ILE A 9 44.03 -6.81 13.15
CA ILE A 9 42.70 -6.29 13.49
C ILE A 9 42.08 -5.52 12.31
N VAL A 10 42.87 -4.72 11.58
CA VAL A 10 42.40 -4.00 10.39
C VAL A 10 42.07 -4.95 9.24
N LEU A 11 42.86 -6.03 9.05
CA LEU A 11 42.58 -7.04 8.03
C LEU A 11 41.31 -7.85 8.37
N LEU A 12 41.04 -8.11 9.65
CA LEU A 12 39.83 -8.80 10.12
C LEU A 12 38.57 -7.95 9.89
N LEU A 13 38.65 -6.63 10.04
CA LEU A 13 37.55 -5.68 9.79
C LEU A 13 37.22 -5.53 8.30
N LEU A 14 38.17 -5.79 7.40
CA LEU A 14 37.93 -5.77 5.95
C LEU A 14 37.21 -7.05 5.46
N LEU A 15 37.25 -8.14 6.23
CA LEU A 15 36.58 -9.39 5.89
C LEU A 15 35.14 -9.48 6.42
N THR A 16 34.66 -8.49 7.19
CA THR A 16 33.26 -8.42 7.66
C THR A 16 32.30 -7.73 6.69
N PHE A 17 32.72 -7.45 5.45
CA PHE A 17 31.78 -7.22 4.36
C PHE A 17 31.12 -8.54 3.96
N SER A 18 30.35 -9.11 4.90
CA SER A 18 29.32 -10.08 4.58
C SER A 18 28.43 -9.43 3.54
N VAL A 19 28.45 -9.97 2.33
CA VAL A 19 27.45 -9.70 1.31
C VAL A 19 26.12 -10.10 1.93
N SER A 20 25.43 -9.14 2.54
CA SER A 20 24.02 -9.26 2.83
C SER A 20 23.36 -9.48 1.47
N LYS A 21 23.13 -10.74 1.11
CA LYS A 21 22.18 -11.06 0.04
C LYS A 21 20.94 -10.26 0.39
N ALA A 22 20.53 -9.35 -0.48
CA ALA A 22 19.27 -8.63 -0.33
C ALA A 22 18.21 -9.70 -0.09
N GLN A 23 17.74 -9.79 1.15
CA GLN A 23 16.87 -10.86 1.57
C GLN A 23 15.53 -10.55 0.93
N GLU A 24 15.17 -11.29 -0.13
CA GLU A 24 13.84 -11.21 -0.72
C GLU A 24 12.81 -11.36 0.41
N ASN A 25 11.95 -10.36 0.59
CA ASN A 25 11.05 -10.24 1.75
C ASN A 25 9.85 -11.19 1.59
N TYR A 26 10.11 -12.49 1.75
CA TYR A 26 9.06 -13.51 1.79
C TYR A 26 8.39 -13.53 3.15
N GLN A 27 7.08 -13.39 3.16
CA GLN A 27 6.25 -13.50 4.36
C GLN A 27 5.36 -14.74 4.28
N PRO A 28 5.11 -15.44 5.41
CA PRO A 28 4.17 -16.55 5.43
C PRO A 28 2.78 -16.06 5.05
N GLY A 29 2.05 -16.86 4.27
CA GLY A 29 0.80 -16.41 3.69
C GLY A 29 0.06 -17.48 2.89
N TYR A 30 -0.99 -17.03 2.21
CA TYR A 30 -1.74 -17.87 1.28
C TYR A 30 -2.45 -17.00 0.23
N ALA A 31 -2.75 -17.60 -0.92
CA ALA A 31 -3.62 -17.03 -1.95
C ALA A 31 -4.87 -17.90 -2.13
N ILE A 32 -6.00 -17.26 -2.42
CA ILE A 32 -7.24 -17.90 -2.87
C ILE A 32 -7.40 -17.57 -4.35
N LEU A 33 -7.36 -18.61 -5.18
CA LEU A 33 -7.51 -18.51 -6.62
C LEU A 33 -8.99 -18.32 -7.02
N ASN A 34 -9.25 -17.98 -8.28
CA ASN A 34 -10.61 -17.76 -8.77
C ASN A 34 -11.52 -18.98 -8.64
N ASP A 35 -10.98 -20.18 -8.77
CA ASP A 35 -11.68 -21.45 -8.59
C ASP A 35 -11.96 -21.79 -7.11
N GLY A 36 -11.48 -20.96 -6.18
CA GLY A 36 -11.59 -21.18 -4.73
C GLY A 36 -10.44 -21.99 -4.13
N THR A 37 -9.50 -22.47 -4.96
CA THR A 37 -8.32 -23.21 -4.49
C THR A 37 -7.46 -22.32 -3.61
N ARG A 38 -7.11 -22.81 -2.42
CA ARG A 38 -6.19 -22.14 -1.51
C ARG A 38 -4.78 -22.70 -1.69
N VAL A 39 -3.84 -21.82 -2.00
CA VAL A 39 -2.40 -22.14 -2.07
C VAL A 39 -1.70 -21.47 -0.89
N SER A 40 -1.20 -22.26 0.04
CA SER A 40 -0.44 -21.77 1.21
C SER A 40 1.05 -21.76 0.91
N GLY A 41 1.80 -20.88 1.57
CA GLY A 41 3.24 -20.80 1.35
C GLY A 41 3.87 -19.51 1.85
N SER A 42 4.93 -19.09 1.16
CA SER A 42 5.61 -17.83 1.43
C SER A 42 5.49 -16.90 0.23
N ILE A 43 5.05 -15.67 0.45
CA ILE A 43 4.74 -14.67 -0.57
C ILE A 43 5.75 -13.52 -0.50
N LEU A 44 6.34 -13.16 -1.63
CA LEU A 44 7.20 -11.99 -1.76
C LEU A 44 6.37 -10.71 -1.80
N ILE A 45 6.73 -9.73 -0.96
CA ILE A 45 6.12 -8.40 -0.93
C ILE A 45 7.16 -7.33 -1.33
N TYR A 46 6.76 -6.46 -2.25
CA TYR A 46 7.55 -5.31 -2.69
C TYR A 46 7.12 -4.05 -1.94
N ASP A 47 7.86 -3.65 -0.91
CA ASP A 47 7.55 -2.42 -0.15
C ASP A 47 8.06 -1.15 -0.85
N ASP A 48 9.12 -1.27 -1.66
CA ASP A 48 9.73 -0.21 -2.47
C ASP A 48 9.06 -0.03 -3.84
N ALA A 49 8.22 -0.99 -4.26
CA ALA A 49 7.45 -0.96 -5.49
C ALA A 49 6.06 -1.61 -5.30
N PRO A 50 5.20 -1.05 -4.42
CA PRO A 50 3.98 -1.69 -3.95
C PRO A 50 2.92 -1.93 -5.04
N TRP A 51 3.00 -1.19 -6.16
CA TRP A 51 2.16 -1.44 -7.34
C TRP A 51 2.37 -2.82 -7.96
N PHE A 52 3.50 -3.51 -7.73
CA PHE A 52 3.68 -4.90 -8.17
C PHE A 52 2.76 -5.85 -7.41
N ASN A 53 2.63 -5.67 -6.09
CA ASN A 53 1.75 -6.46 -5.24
C ASN A 53 0.29 -6.38 -5.72
N GLN A 54 -0.09 -5.26 -6.37
CA GLN A 54 -1.42 -5.07 -6.94
C GLN A 54 -1.67 -5.86 -8.24
N ARG A 55 -0.62 -6.27 -8.95
CA ARG A 55 -0.72 -6.94 -10.26
C ARG A 55 -0.42 -8.42 -10.19
N PHE A 56 0.49 -8.82 -9.33
CA PHE A 56 0.90 -10.20 -9.18
C PHE A 56 1.62 -10.41 -7.86
N ILE A 57 1.73 -11.68 -7.47
CA ILE A 57 2.58 -12.12 -6.38
C ILE A 57 3.50 -13.25 -6.85
N PHE A 58 4.61 -13.43 -6.14
CA PHE A 58 5.45 -14.62 -6.22
C PHE A 58 5.23 -15.45 -4.95
N LEU A 59 4.75 -16.68 -5.11
CA LEU A 59 4.43 -17.58 -4.00
C LEU A 59 5.26 -18.86 -4.12
N LYS A 60 5.93 -19.23 -3.02
CA LYS A 60 6.58 -20.54 -2.84
C LYS A 60 5.65 -21.44 -2.04
N ASP A 61 5.15 -22.51 -2.67
CA ASP A 61 4.18 -23.44 -2.06
C ASP A 61 4.82 -24.18 -0.87
N SER A 62 4.15 -24.18 0.29
CA SER A 62 4.67 -24.84 1.49
C SER A 62 4.90 -26.35 1.30
N VAL A 63 4.06 -27.03 0.52
CA VAL A 63 4.24 -28.47 0.24
C VAL A 63 5.49 -28.70 -0.60
N ALA A 64 5.74 -27.82 -1.57
CA ALA A 64 6.92 -27.90 -2.43
C ALA A 64 8.21 -27.52 -1.68
N ILE A 65 8.14 -26.59 -0.72
CA ILE A 65 9.26 -26.22 0.15
C ILE A 65 9.71 -27.41 1.01
N ILE A 66 8.77 -28.18 1.56
CA ILE A 66 9.09 -29.36 2.40
C ILE A 66 9.88 -30.40 1.58
N GLY A 67 9.52 -30.59 0.31
CA GLY A 67 10.21 -31.53 -0.58
C GLY A 67 11.52 -30.99 -1.17
N ASN A 68 11.64 -29.68 -1.37
CA ASN A 68 12.84 -29.03 -1.89
C ASN A 68 12.96 -27.59 -1.37
N PRO A 69 13.96 -27.29 -0.51
CA PRO A 69 14.21 -25.94 0.01
C PRO A 69 14.45 -24.88 -1.07
N ASP A 70 14.92 -25.27 -2.26
CA ASP A 70 15.26 -24.38 -3.38
C ASP A 70 14.12 -24.25 -4.41
N VAL A 71 12.87 -24.45 -3.99
CA VAL A 71 11.73 -24.33 -4.91
C VAL A 71 11.65 -22.91 -5.52
N LYS A 72 11.54 -22.87 -6.85
CA LYS A 72 11.33 -21.61 -7.57
C LYS A 72 9.93 -21.06 -7.27
N PRO A 73 9.79 -19.75 -6.99
CA PRO A 73 8.49 -19.16 -6.75
C PRO A 73 7.62 -19.20 -8.02
N LYS A 74 6.33 -19.49 -7.86
CA LYS A 74 5.35 -19.40 -8.93
C LYS A 74 4.71 -18.02 -8.92
N LYS A 75 4.59 -17.42 -10.11
CA LYS A 75 3.91 -16.13 -10.31
C LYS A 75 2.41 -16.34 -10.45
N TYR A 76 1.63 -15.61 -9.66
CA TYR A 76 0.17 -15.54 -9.77
C TYR A 76 -0.24 -14.12 -10.13
N LYS A 77 -1.00 -13.92 -11.20
CA LYS A 77 -1.47 -12.59 -11.61
C LYS A 77 -2.78 -12.25 -10.91
N VAL A 78 -3.12 -10.97 -10.87
CA VAL A 78 -4.40 -10.47 -10.35
C VAL A 78 -5.57 -11.22 -10.98
N ASP A 79 -5.52 -11.47 -12.29
CA ASP A 79 -6.58 -12.17 -12.99
C ASP A 79 -6.81 -13.59 -12.45
N ASP A 80 -5.80 -14.25 -11.86
CA ASP A 80 -5.90 -15.63 -11.33
C ASP A 80 -6.41 -15.70 -9.87
N MET A 81 -6.43 -14.57 -9.16
CA MET A 81 -6.61 -14.52 -7.71
C MET A 81 -7.87 -13.77 -7.29
N LYS A 82 -8.52 -14.20 -6.21
CA LYS A 82 -9.57 -13.43 -5.53
C LYS A 82 -9.03 -12.67 -4.32
N PHE A 83 -8.08 -13.28 -3.62
CA PHE A 83 -7.55 -12.82 -2.36
C PHE A 83 -6.14 -13.35 -2.15
N TYR A 84 -5.30 -12.61 -1.44
CA TYR A 84 -4.14 -13.20 -0.79
C TYR A 84 -3.83 -12.50 0.53
N GLN A 85 -3.14 -13.19 1.42
CA GLN A 85 -2.63 -12.64 2.67
C GLN A 85 -1.15 -12.96 2.77
N ALA A 86 -0.34 -11.94 3.08
CA ALA A 86 1.08 -12.07 3.36
C ALA A 86 1.37 -11.43 4.72
N GLY A 87 1.81 -12.23 5.69
CA GLY A 87 1.93 -11.80 7.08
C GLY A 87 0.59 -11.33 7.63
N SER A 88 0.56 -10.10 8.14
CA SER A 88 -0.64 -9.42 8.65
C SER A 88 -1.44 -8.69 7.56
N ARG A 89 -0.90 -8.55 6.34
CA ARG A 89 -1.50 -7.75 5.27
C ARG A 89 -2.39 -8.62 4.40
N ALA A 90 -3.66 -8.24 4.31
CA ALA A 90 -4.65 -8.89 3.47
C ALA A 90 -4.89 -8.07 2.21
N PHE A 91 -5.06 -8.73 1.07
CA PHE A 91 -5.24 -8.10 -0.23
C PHE A 91 -6.45 -8.71 -0.94
N GLU A 92 -7.34 -7.86 -1.42
CA GLU A 92 -8.57 -8.25 -2.11
C GLU A 92 -8.56 -7.74 -3.55
N LYS A 93 -9.16 -8.51 -4.46
CA LYS A 93 -9.37 -8.06 -5.84
C LYS A 93 -10.45 -6.99 -5.86
N ILE A 94 -10.07 -5.77 -6.25
CA ILE A 94 -10.96 -4.62 -6.37
C ILE A 94 -10.86 -4.03 -7.77
N HIS A 95 -12.03 -3.78 -8.37
CA HIS A 95 -12.14 -3.09 -9.64
C HIS A 95 -12.10 -1.56 -9.45
N PHE A 96 -11.13 -0.89 -10.03
CA PHE A 96 -10.97 0.56 -9.93
C PHE A 96 -10.24 1.14 -11.15
N VAL A 97 -10.75 2.25 -11.68
CA VAL A 97 -10.13 2.96 -12.80
C VAL A 97 -9.46 4.23 -12.28
N ASP A 98 -8.13 4.31 -12.40
CA ASP A 98 -7.40 5.53 -12.09
C ASP A 98 -7.51 6.53 -13.24
N ALA A 99 -8.63 7.27 -13.28
CA ALA A 99 -8.92 8.22 -14.36
C ALA A 99 -7.87 9.34 -14.51
N GLU A 100 -7.11 9.63 -13.45
CA GLU A 100 -6.03 10.64 -13.45
C GLU A 100 -4.79 10.13 -14.19
N ASN A 101 -4.53 8.82 -14.17
CA ASN A 101 -3.34 8.19 -14.74
C ASN A 101 -3.72 7.00 -15.62
N LEU A 102 -4.52 7.26 -16.67
CA LEU A 102 -4.89 6.23 -17.64
C LEU A 102 -3.65 5.77 -18.41
N GLN A 103 -3.19 4.55 -18.13
CA GLN A 103 -2.09 3.91 -18.85
C GLN A 103 -2.60 2.86 -19.85
N LEU A 104 -1.84 2.56 -20.89
CA LEU A 104 -2.20 1.53 -21.87
C LEU A 104 -2.35 0.15 -21.23
N LYS A 105 -1.55 -0.19 -20.21
CA LYS A 105 -1.71 -1.43 -19.44
C LYS A 105 -2.97 -1.50 -18.57
N SER A 106 -3.61 -0.37 -18.26
CA SER A 106 -4.94 -0.34 -17.61
C SER A 106 -6.10 -0.60 -18.58
N LEU A 107 -5.85 -0.76 -19.89
CA LEU A 107 -6.88 -1.11 -20.88
C LEU A 107 -7.24 -2.62 -20.89
N GLY A 108 -6.48 -3.48 -20.19
CA GLY A 108 -6.72 -4.92 -20.12
C GLY A 108 -7.75 -5.32 -19.05
N SER A 109 -7.38 -5.17 -17.77
CA SER A 109 -8.27 -5.31 -16.62
C SER A 109 -7.98 -4.20 -15.62
N ASN A 110 -9.02 -3.51 -15.13
CA ASN A 110 -8.94 -2.51 -14.06
C ASN A 110 -9.09 -3.17 -12.68
N ASP A 111 -8.68 -4.43 -12.58
CA ASP A 111 -8.71 -5.22 -11.37
C ASP A 111 -7.33 -5.15 -10.71
N HIS A 112 -7.33 -4.89 -9.41
CA HIS A 112 -6.11 -4.73 -8.62
C HIS A 112 -6.23 -5.52 -7.33
N MET A 113 -5.16 -6.19 -6.91
CA MET A 113 -5.05 -6.75 -5.56
C MET A 113 -4.69 -5.62 -4.58
N MET A 114 -5.69 -5.03 -3.94
CA MET A 114 -5.47 -3.89 -3.06
C MET A 114 -5.39 -4.31 -1.60
N GLU A 115 -4.45 -3.73 -0.86
CA GLU A 115 -4.30 -3.98 0.57
C GLU A 115 -5.55 -3.48 1.31
N ARG A 116 -6.20 -4.36 2.07
CA ARG A 116 -7.38 -4.04 2.86
C ARG A 116 -6.96 -3.34 4.16
N LEU A 117 -7.46 -2.13 4.36
CA LEU A 117 -7.15 -1.27 5.50
C LEU A 117 -8.25 -1.29 6.57
N SER A 118 -9.52 -1.40 6.16
CA SER A 118 -10.67 -1.59 7.05
C SER A 118 -11.66 -2.58 6.43
N ALA A 119 -12.35 -3.34 7.28
CA ALA A 119 -13.36 -4.31 6.86
C ALA A 119 -14.62 -4.19 7.71
N GLY A 120 -15.80 -4.14 7.08
CA GLY A 120 -17.07 -3.99 7.77
C GLY A 120 -18.16 -3.42 6.86
N ARG A 121 -18.93 -2.47 7.38
CA ARG A 121 -19.85 -1.67 6.54
C ARG A 121 -19.08 -0.69 5.67
N ILE A 122 -17.95 -0.14 6.13
CA ILE A 122 -17.00 0.62 5.30
C ILE A 122 -15.76 -0.24 5.05
N ASN A 123 -15.66 -0.76 3.84
CA ASN A 123 -14.44 -1.42 3.37
C ASN A 123 -13.51 -0.36 2.77
N SER A 124 -12.24 -0.38 3.15
CA SER A 124 -11.25 0.54 2.58
C SER A 124 -9.98 -0.17 2.15
N TYR A 125 -9.39 0.34 1.07
CA TYR A 125 -8.29 -0.29 0.36
C TYR A 125 -7.20 0.71 0.02
N ARG A 126 -5.93 0.30 0.09
CA ARG A 126 -4.80 1.11 -0.36
C ARG A 126 -4.53 0.86 -1.84
N PHE A 127 -4.52 1.94 -2.62
CA PHE A 127 -4.16 1.91 -4.04
C PHE A 127 -2.95 2.80 -4.31
N TYR A 128 -1.99 2.25 -5.04
CA TYR A 128 -0.82 2.95 -5.58
C TYR A 128 -0.98 3.09 -7.09
N SER A 129 -0.82 4.30 -7.61
CA SER A 129 -0.72 4.51 -9.05
C SER A 129 0.55 3.86 -9.61
N TYR A 130 0.49 3.49 -10.89
CA TYR A 130 1.60 2.83 -11.56
C TYR A 130 2.63 3.84 -12.07
N PRO A 131 3.93 3.49 -12.07
CA PRO A 131 4.93 4.30 -12.76
C PRO A 131 4.61 4.38 -14.25
N GLU A 132 4.98 5.49 -14.88
CA GLU A 132 4.80 5.71 -16.31
C GLU A 132 5.51 4.64 -17.15
N GLU A 133 4.89 4.21 -18.24
CA GLU A 133 5.45 3.15 -19.08
C GLU A 133 6.62 3.61 -19.94
N VAL A 134 6.61 4.88 -20.35
CA VAL A 134 7.61 5.49 -21.22
C VAL A 134 8.15 6.72 -20.52
N GLU A 135 9.40 6.67 -20.09
CA GLU A 135 10.11 7.83 -19.57
C GLU A 135 11.14 8.28 -20.62
N VAL A 136 10.85 9.39 -21.30
CA VAL A 136 11.81 10.01 -22.22
C VAL A 136 12.67 10.99 -21.44
N TYR A 137 13.91 10.61 -21.16
CA TYR A 137 14.92 11.50 -20.60
C TYR A 137 15.72 12.12 -21.74
N MET A 138 15.40 13.35 -22.14
CA MET A 138 16.25 14.09 -23.07
C MET A 138 17.46 14.67 -22.32
N MET A 139 18.66 14.30 -22.77
CA MET A 139 19.97 14.84 -22.36
C MET A 139 20.15 14.98 -20.83
N THR A 140 20.30 13.88 -20.09
CA THR A 140 20.65 13.90 -18.66
C THR A 140 21.68 12.81 -18.34
N THR A 141 22.54 13.02 -17.33
CA THR A 141 23.54 12.02 -16.94
C THR A 141 22.89 10.79 -16.31
N PRO A 142 23.55 9.61 -16.27
CA PRO A 142 23.02 8.43 -15.59
C PRO A 142 22.66 8.67 -14.11
N ALA A 143 23.42 9.52 -13.42
CA ALA A 143 23.15 9.88 -12.03
C ALA A 143 21.86 10.69 -11.88
N ASP A 144 21.64 11.66 -12.78
CA ASP A 144 20.42 12.47 -12.77
C ASP A 144 19.18 11.65 -13.12
N ILE A 145 19.31 10.66 -14.01
CA ILE A 145 18.22 9.72 -14.33
C ILE A 145 17.87 8.89 -13.10
N ALA A 146 18.88 8.36 -12.40
CA ALA A 146 18.66 7.57 -11.18
C ALA A 146 17.97 8.38 -10.09
N GLU A 147 18.40 9.63 -9.87
CA GLU A 147 17.79 10.51 -8.88
C GLU A 147 16.35 10.90 -9.25
N LYS A 148 16.09 11.25 -10.52
CA LYS A 148 14.73 11.52 -10.99
C LYS A 148 13.80 10.31 -10.80
N ARG A 149 14.27 9.10 -11.12
CA ARG A 149 13.50 7.87 -10.87
C ARG A 149 13.21 7.67 -9.40
N ARG A 150 14.20 7.88 -8.53
CA ARG A 150 14.05 7.76 -7.08
C ARG A 150 13.00 8.75 -6.55
N LEU A 151 13.02 10.00 -7.00
CA LEU A 151 12.05 11.02 -6.61
C LEU A 151 10.63 10.64 -7.07
N LYS A 152 10.46 10.27 -8.35
CA LYS A 152 9.17 9.80 -8.89
C LYS A 152 8.63 8.58 -8.15
N THR A 153 9.48 7.57 -7.88
CA THR A 153 9.10 6.40 -7.10
C THR A 153 8.61 6.80 -5.71
N ASN A 154 9.33 7.70 -5.02
CA ASN A 154 8.91 8.19 -3.72
C ASN A 154 7.58 8.95 -3.77
N GLU A 155 7.35 9.74 -4.82
CA GLU A 155 6.08 10.43 -5.04
C GLU A 155 4.92 9.45 -5.24
N LEU A 156 5.12 8.37 -6.02
CA LEU A 156 4.10 7.32 -6.20
C LEU A 156 3.79 6.58 -4.90
N ILE A 157 4.83 6.24 -4.12
CA ILE A 157 4.65 5.58 -2.81
C ILE A 157 3.91 6.49 -1.84
N ARG A 158 4.23 7.78 -1.79
CA ARG A 158 3.55 8.75 -0.90
C ARG A 158 2.19 9.19 -1.43
N GLY A 159 1.98 9.06 -2.73
CA GLY A 159 0.80 9.49 -3.47
C GLY A 159 -0.35 8.49 -3.48
N PHE A 160 -0.31 7.45 -2.64
CA PHE A 160 -1.36 6.45 -2.57
C PHE A 160 -2.75 7.05 -2.30
N LYS A 161 -3.78 6.32 -2.74
CA LYS A 161 -5.20 6.60 -2.51
C LYS A 161 -5.76 5.63 -1.48
N ILE A 162 -6.73 6.09 -0.69
CA ILE A 162 -7.55 5.22 0.16
C ILE A 162 -8.89 5.10 -0.52
N LEU A 163 -9.18 3.94 -1.10
CA LEU A 163 -10.44 3.71 -1.79
C LEU A 163 -11.44 3.12 -0.81
N ALA A 164 -12.56 3.81 -0.59
CA ALA A 164 -13.60 3.41 0.36
C ALA A 164 -14.90 3.02 -0.37
N ILE A 165 -15.50 1.93 0.09
CA ILE A 165 -16.81 1.42 -0.34
C ILE A 165 -17.67 1.25 0.91
N LYS A 166 -18.83 1.91 0.96
CA LYS A 166 -19.79 1.79 2.07
C LYS A 166 -20.93 0.86 1.68
N ASP A 167 -21.28 -0.06 2.58
CA ASP A 167 -22.33 -1.06 2.48
C ASP A 167 -22.20 -1.96 1.22
N ASN A 168 -20.98 -2.12 0.70
CA ASN A 168 -20.69 -2.77 -0.58
C ASN A 168 -21.47 -2.17 -1.76
N THR A 169 -21.87 -0.90 -1.66
CA THR A 169 -22.64 -0.21 -2.69
C THR A 169 -21.79 0.82 -3.43
N GLY A 170 -21.95 0.85 -4.76
CA GLY A 170 -21.31 1.82 -5.63
C GLY A 170 -19.85 1.54 -5.97
N LYS A 171 -19.21 2.51 -6.62
CA LYS A 171 -17.79 2.45 -7.02
C LYS A 171 -16.90 2.89 -5.87
N PRO A 172 -15.67 2.36 -5.75
CA PRO A 172 -14.70 2.84 -4.77
C PRO A 172 -14.43 4.34 -4.96
N LYS A 173 -14.43 5.10 -3.87
CA LYS A 173 -14.13 6.55 -3.88
C LYS A 173 -12.88 6.83 -3.08
N ASN A 174 -12.04 7.76 -3.56
CA ASN A 174 -10.87 8.20 -2.81
C ASN A 174 -11.30 8.97 -1.55
N ALA A 175 -10.98 8.43 -0.38
CA ALA A 175 -11.36 8.99 0.93
C ALA A 175 -10.75 10.38 1.18
N PHE A 176 -9.60 10.69 0.57
CA PHE A 176 -9.00 12.02 0.65
C PHE A 176 -9.82 13.12 -0.04
N ASP A 177 -10.67 12.75 -1.01
CA ASP A 177 -11.49 13.70 -1.78
C ASP A 177 -12.99 13.50 -1.51
N ALA A 178 -13.37 12.49 -0.73
CA ALA A 178 -14.75 12.18 -0.39
C ALA A 178 -15.24 13.03 0.79
N ASP A 179 -16.53 13.30 0.82
CA ASP A 179 -17.20 13.87 1.99
C ASP A 179 -17.38 12.77 3.05
N LEU A 180 -16.35 12.56 3.87
CA LEU A 180 -16.33 11.52 4.91
C LEU A 180 -17.40 11.74 5.99
N GLN A 181 -17.93 12.96 6.14
CA GLN A 181 -19.04 13.19 7.06
C GLN A 181 -20.27 12.37 6.65
N LYS A 182 -20.56 12.28 5.34
CA LYS A 182 -21.65 11.43 4.80
C LYS A 182 -21.48 9.96 5.08
N TYR A 183 -20.23 9.49 5.17
CA TYR A 183 -19.94 8.10 5.53
C TYR A 183 -20.30 7.81 6.98
N PHE A 184 -20.32 8.81 7.86
CA PHE A 184 -20.58 8.66 9.30
C PHE A 184 -21.96 9.19 9.74
N GLU A 185 -22.79 9.71 8.83
CA GLU A 185 -24.09 10.32 9.15
C GLU A 185 -25.02 9.43 9.98
N ASP A 186 -25.02 8.12 9.71
CA ASP A 186 -25.84 7.13 10.42
C ASP A 186 -25.19 6.61 11.71
N THR A 187 -24.07 7.19 12.15
CA THR A 187 -23.40 6.90 13.44
C THR A 187 -22.91 8.20 14.08
N PRO A 188 -23.81 8.95 14.77
CA PRO A 188 -23.54 10.30 15.26
C PRO A 188 -22.31 10.43 16.15
N GLU A 189 -22.01 9.42 16.98
CA GLU A 189 -20.83 9.44 17.84
C GLU A 189 -19.51 9.48 17.05
N VAL A 190 -19.42 8.71 15.96
CA VAL A 190 -18.25 8.68 15.07
C VAL A 190 -18.15 9.98 14.29
N LEU A 191 -19.29 10.47 13.79
CA LEU A 191 -19.35 11.77 13.10
C LEU A 191 -18.84 12.91 13.98
N GLN A 192 -19.22 12.94 15.26
CA GLN A 192 -18.76 13.99 16.18
C GLN A 192 -17.27 13.87 16.50
N LYS A 193 -16.77 12.66 16.79
CA LYS A 193 -15.32 12.42 16.97
C LYS A 193 -14.53 12.88 15.73
N TYR A 194 -15.04 12.58 14.54
CA TYR A 194 -14.40 13.00 13.29
C TYR A 194 -14.41 14.52 13.12
N LYS A 195 -15.54 15.20 13.33
CA LYS A 195 -15.63 16.67 13.29
C LYS A 195 -14.67 17.35 14.26
N ASN A 196 -14.50 16.78 15.45
CA ASN A 196 -13.64 17.30 16.49
C ASN A 196 -12.14 17.00 16.29
N GLY A 197 -11.78 16.22 15.27
CA GLY A 197 -10.39 15.84 15.01
C GLY A 197 -9.85 14.78 15.97
N THR A 198 -10.72 14.04 16.66
CA THR A 198 -10.32 13.06 17.69
C THR A 198 -9.49 11.90 17.12
N TYR A 199 -9.60 11.62 15.83
CA TYR A 199 -8.81 10.58 15.15
C TYR A 199 -7.45 11.08 14.64
N GLY A 200 -7.06 12.33 14.93
CA GLY A 200 -5.85 12.95 14.39
C GLY A 200 -6.05 13.63 13.03
N ASN A 201 -7.28 13.67 12.53
CA ASN A 201 -7.66 14.51 11.41
C ASN A 201 -7.77 15.99 11.84
N GLU A 202 -7.63 16.92 10.90
CA GLU A 202 -7.88 18.32 11.22
C GLU A 202 -9.36 18.53 11.60
N PRO A 203 -9.65 19.25 12.71
CA PRO A 203 -11.01 19.59 13.07
C PRO A 203 -11.72 20.36 11.96
N ILE A 204 -12.99 20.03 11.75
CA ILE A 204 -13.83 20.69 10.74
C ILE A 204 -14.38 21.99 11.35
N VAL A 205 -13.56 23.03 11.33
CA VAL A 205 -14.00 24.37 11.78
C VAL A 205 -14.81 25.04 10.66
N VAL A 206 -16.05 25.42 10.98
CA VAL A 206 -17.04 26.01 10.04
C VAL A 206 -16.51 27.27 9.32
N LYS A 207 -15.46 27.93 9.86
CA LYS A 207 -14.79 29.09 9.25
C LYS A 207 -13.27 28.97 9.34
N LYS A 208 -12.63 28.22 8.43
CA LYS A 208 -11.17 28.35 8.20
C LYS A 208 -10.91 29.65 7.44
N GLY A 209 -10.12 30.55 8.03
CA GLY A 209 -9.63 31.76 7.35
C GLY A 209 -8.80 31.43 6.10
N LEU A 210 -8.63 32.38 5.19
CA LEU A 210 -7.92 32.17 3.90
C LEU A 210 -6.50 31.61 4.10
N ALA A 211 -5.75 32.14 5.09
CA ALA A 211 -4.41 31.65 5.43
C ALA A 211 -4.42 30.17 5.87
N ALA A 212 -5.40 29.76 6.68
CA ALA A 212 -5.54 28.35 7.09
C ALA A 212 -5.89 27.44 5.91
N ARG A 213 -6.67 27.92 4.93
CA ARG A 213 -6.94 27.18 3.68
C ARG A 213 -5.68 27.06 2.82
N MET A 214 -4.86 28.12 2.73
CA MET A 214 -3.61 28.10 1.98
C MET A 214 -2.58 27.17 2.61
N VAL A 215 -2.45 27.18 3.95
CA VAL A 215 -1.58 26.25 4.68
C VAL A 215 -2.05 24.80 4.48
N ALA A 216 -3.36 24.53 4.62
CA ALA A 216 -3.90 23.19 4.38
C ALA A 216 -3.66 22.69 2.93
N MET A 217 -3.78 23.57 1.94
CA MET A 217 -3.46 23.23 0.54
C MET A 217 -1.97 22.95 0.34
N ALA A 218 -1.08 23.77 0.90
CA ALA A 218 0.37 23.56 0.83
C ALA A 218 0.82 22.28 1.55
N MET A 219 0.08 21.88 2.59
CA MET A 219 0.35 20.71 3.42
C MET A 219 -0.29 19.41 2.89
N LYS A 220 -1.23 19.47 1.94
CA LYS A 220 -2.01 18.31 1.44
C LYS A 220 -1.13 17.14 1.00
N THR A 221 0.10 17.37 0.54
CA THR A 221 1.03 16.32 0.11
C THR A 221 1.92 15.79 1.25
N ALA A 222 2.31 16.65 2.21
CA ALA A 222 3.22 16.30 3.29
C ALA A 222 2.54 15.49 4.42
N PHE A 223 1.23 15.65 4.61
CA PHE A 223 0.48 15.04 5.72
C PHE A 223 -0.39 13.84 5.34
N LYS A 224 -0.37 13.40 4.06
CA LYS A 224 -1.16 12.25 3.60
C LYS A 224 -1.05 11.01 4.48
N PRO A 225 0.14 10.61 5.00
CA PRO A 225 0.22 9.43 5.88
C PRO A 225 -0.54 9.58 7.21
N LYS A 226 -0.51 10.77 7.82
CA LYS A 226 -1.23 11.03 9.09
C LYS A 226 -2.74 11.13 8.85
N GLU A 227 -3.13 11.80 7.78
CA GLU A 227 -4.52 11.87 7.36
C GLU A 227 -5.08 10.47 7.02
N ALA A 228 -4.28 9.65 6.32
CA ALA A 228 -4.60 8.26 6.04
C ALA A 228 -4.88 7.45 7.30
N GLU A 229 -3.99 7.55 8.29
CA GLU A 229 -4.14 6.85 9.56
C GLU A 229 -5.44 7.30 10.27
N ALA A 230 -5.70 8.61 10.34
CA ALA A 230 -6.92 9.15 10.93
C ALA A 230 -8.19 8.62 10.24
N ILE A 231 -8.19 8.57 8.90
CA ILE A 231 -9.30 8.03 8.10
C ILE A 231 -9.52 6.55 8.42
N ILE A 232 -8.44 5.75 8.45
CA ILE A 232 -8.52 4.31 8.71
C ILE A 232 -9.05 4.05 10.13
N VAL A 233 -8.58 4.79 11.13
CA VAL A 233 -9.07 4.68 12.51
C VAL A 233 -10.56 5.05 12.59
N ALA A 234 -10.99 6.12 11.92
CA ALA A 234 -12.40 6.51 11.87
C ALA A 234 -13.29 5.45 11.20
N PHE A 235 -12.82 4.82 10.12
CA PHE A 235 -13.52 3.71 9.47
C PHE A 235 -13.61 2.48 10.37
N ASN A 236 -12.55 2.15 11.11
CA ASN A 236 -12.56 1.03 12.04
C ASN A 236 -13.52 1.28 13.21
N ASP A 237 -13.51 2.45 13.85
CA ASP A 237 -14.50 2.80 14.91
C ASP A 237 -15.94 2.72 14.35
N TYR A 238 -16.18 3.26 13.15
CA TYR A 238 -17.48 3.11 12.48
C TYR A 238 -17.91 1.65 12.31
N ASN A 239 -17.00 0.80 11.82
CA ASN A 239 -17.28 -0.60 11.58
C ASN A 239 -17.55 -1.36 12.88
N GLU A 240 -16.78 -1.10 13.93
CA GLU A 240 -16.96 -1.68 15.26
C GLU A 240 -18.33 -1.33 15.86
N LYS A 241 -18.78 -0.08 15.67
CA LYS A 241 -20.10 0.38 16.14
C LYS A 241 -21.29 -0.14 15.33
N ASN A 242 -21.04 -0.74 14.16
CA ASN A 242 -22.10 -1.23 13.28
C ASN A 242 -21.98 -2.73 12.93
N ILE A 243 -21.28 -3.52 13.75
CA ILE A 243 -21.11 -4.98 13.54
C ILE A 243 -22.45 -5.72 13.40
N SER A 244 -23.49 -5.30 14.12
CA SER A 244 -24.79 -5.98 14.23
C SER A 244 -25.85 -5.56 13.20
N LYS A 245 -25.57 -4.60 12.31
CA LYS A 245 -26.54 -4.09 11.30
C LYS A 245 -26.37 -4.72 9.91
N LYS A 246 -25.84 -5.95 9.84
CA LYS A 246 -25.67 -6.70 8.59
C LYS A 246 -26.95 -7.40 8.16
#